data_AF-A0A2V6HRS9-F1
#
_entry.id   AF-A0A2V6HRS9-F1
#
_cell.length_a   1.000
_cell.length_b   1.000
_cell.length_c   1.000
_cell.angle_alpha   90.00
_cell.angle_beta   90.00
_cell.angle_gamma   90.00
#
_symmetry.space_group_name_H-M   'P 1'
#
loop_
_entity.id
_entity.type
_entity.pdbx_description
1 polymer ?
#
loop_
_entity_poly.entity_id
_entity_poly.type
_entity_poly.pdbx_seq_one_letter_code
_entity_poly.pdbx_strand_id
1 'polypeptide(L)'
;MLNLGRKDFPSPKDDLAQALDAALHRFVQKSGRIVDLRSRVFPLVDEIRINLDGAKFDSPTPPLAKVEGETKPAFEVALVTVSGRHVSVYGVAIDLRMETRDVVFHKGADAKGDAVLVAQRAREGQLVLSAAQLDLEEAIGRIGGGRARLYGIDLERVRLAMRARSRRSLAADIQIWAKKFFTRAKIDIYAQLDVSNEFVVKISQLKCKGDGKLGSFACAALQPLFARTIERSFPLESIPLGEIQLRDIHVAVADTVELTVDFGSEKQI
;
A
#
# COMPACT_ATOMS: atom_id res chain seq x y z
N MET A 1 -2.43 14.09 -1.36
CA MET A 1 -2.27 15.42 -0.72
C MET A 1 -1.39 15.29 0.51
N LEU A 2 -0.40 16.18 0.69
CA LEU A 2 0.58 16.13 1.77
C LEU A 2 0.56 17.46 2.54
N ASN A 3 0.18 17.44 3.82
CA ASN A 3 0.30 18.62 4.70
C ASN A 3 1.77 18.80 5.11
N LEU A 4 2.31 20.00 4.88
CA LEU A 4 3.71 20.35 5.10
C LEU A 4 4.04 20.73 6.55
N GLY A 5 3.04 20.75 7.44
CA GLY A 5 3.19 21.04 8.87
C GLY A 5 3.55 22.50 9.18
N ARG A 6 3.25 23.42 8.26
CA ARG A 6 3.61 24.84 8.34
C ARG A 6 2.59 25.69 7.59
N LYS A 7 2.43 26.96 7.98
CA LYS A 7 1.45 27.89 7.37
C LYS A 7 1.89 28.39 5.99
N ASP A 8 3.15 28.79 5.88
CA ASP A 8 3.69 29.32 4.63
C ASP A 8 4.22 28.22 3.73
N PHE A 9 3.90 28.29 2.44
CA PHE A 9 4.44 27.38 1.46
C PHE A 9 5.95 27.65 1.27
N PRO A 10 6.82 26.64 1.38
CA PRO A 10 8.25 26.84 1.33
C PRO A 10 8.70 27.38 -0.04
N SER A 11 9.55 28.41 -0.01
CA SER A 11 10.24 29.00 -1.17
C SER A 11 11.49 29.68 -0.62
N PRO A 12 12.72 29.16 -0.83
CA PRO A 12 13.26 28.50 -2.03
C PRO A 12 13.57 27.00 -1.87
N LYS A 13 14.26 26.40 -2.86
CA LYS A 13 14.59 24.96 -3.03
C LYS A 13 14.89 24.17 -1.75
N ASP A 14 15.79 24.68 -0.89
CA ASP A 14 16.24 23.96 0.30
C ASP A 14 15.14 23.88 1.37
N ASP A 15 14.30 24.91 1.48
CA ASP A 15 13.16 24.95 2.40
C ASP A 15 12.07 23.96 1.95
N LEU A 16 11.90 23.77 0.64
CA LEU A 16 10.95 22.80 0.09
C LEU A 16 11.40 21.36 0.35
N ALA A 17 12.67 21.04 0.11
CA ALA A 17 13.19 19.71 0.35
C ALA A 17 13.09 19.32 1.83
N GLN A 18 13.42 20.26 2.73
CA GLN A 18 13.28 20.06 4.18
C GLN A 18 11.82 19.91 4.61
N ALA A 19 10.91 20.72 4.06
CA ALA A 19 9.48 20.61 4.37
C ALA A 19 8.89 19.26 3.90
N LEU A 20 9.27 18.78 2.71
CA LEU A 20 8.88 17.47 2.20
C LEU A 20 9.41 16.34 3.08
N ASP A 21 10.68 16.42 3.46
CA ASP A 21 11.34 15.43 4.34
C ASP A 21 10.61 15.34 5.69
N ALA A 22 10.40 16.49 6.36
CA ALA A 22 9.69 16.55 7.62
C ALA A 22 8.23 16.06 7.51
N ALA A 23 7.55 16.41 6.41
CA ALA A 23 6.18 15.97 6.18
C ALA A 23 6.08 14.46 6.00
N LEU A 24 7.00 13.84 5.24
CA LEU A 24 7.01 12.39 5.02
C LEU A 24 7.39 11.60 6.28
N HIS A 25 8.28 12.11 7.12
CA HIS A 25 8.61 11.50 8.43
C HIS A 25 7.41 11.37 9.38
N ARG A 26 6.30 12.07 9.13
CA ARG A 26 5.05 11.86 9.88
C ARG A 26 4.33 10.56 9.51
N PHE A 27 4.59 10.04 8.31
CA PHE A 27 3.99 8.82 7.78
C PHE A 27 4.89 7.61 7.94
N VAL A 28 6.21 7.84 8.04
CA VAL A 28 7.22 6.78 8.02
C VAL A 28 8.21 6.94 9.17
N GLN A 29 8.56 5.81 9.80
CA GLN A 29 9.66 5.76 10.75
C GLN A 29 10.95 5.40 10.01
N LYS A 30 11.83 6.38 9.83
CA LYS A 30 13.17 6.22 9.24
C LYS A 30 14.11 7.28 9.83
N SER A 31 15.38 6.94 9.97
CA SER A 31 16.42 7.88 10.40
C SER A 31 17.11 8.52 9.19
N GLY A 32 17.56 9.76 9.38
CA GLY A 32 18.24 10.54 8.33
C GLY A 32 17.26 11.10 7.30
N ARG A 33 17.83 11.79 6.31
CA ARG A 33 17.09 12.44 5.22
C ARG A 33 16.60 11.40 4.22
N ILE A 34 15.34 11.51 3.82
CA ILE A 34 14.68 10.62 2.85
C ILE A 34 14.36 11.34 1.53
N VAL A 35 14.35 12.67 1.50
CA VAL A 35 14.07 13.46 0.27
C VAL A 35 15.31 14.16 -0.26
N ASP A 36 15.69 13.87 -1.50
CA ASP A 36 16.62 14.68 -2.30
C ASP A 36 15.84 15.42 -3.41
N LEU A 37 16.17 16.69 -3.61
CA LEU A 37 15.50 17.56 -4.58
C LEU A 37 16.53 18.31 -5.41
N ARG A 38 16.47 18.11 -6.73
CA ARG A 38 17.33 18.76 -7.70
C ARG A 38 16.50 19.74 -8.54
N SER A 39 16.95 20.98 -8.55
CA SER A 39 16.37 22.07 -9.33
C SER A 39 17.50 23.02 -9.70
N ARG A 40 17.50 23.41 -10.98
CA ARG A 40 18.34 24.48 -11.54
C ARG A 40 17.66 25.84 -11.48
N VAL A 41 16.35 25.91 -11.71
CA VAL A 41 15.56 27.15 -11.75
C VAL A 41 14.19 26.90 -11.12
N PHE A 42 13.86 27.53 -10.00
CA PHE A 42 12.52 27.44 -9.41
C PHE A 42 11.53 28.35 -10.18
N PRO A 43 10.30 27.92 -10.49
CA PRO A 43 9.54 26.78 -9.96
C PRO A 43 9.64 25.47 -10.78
N LEU A 44 10.71 25.28 -11.56
CA LEU A 44 10.98 24.03 -12.28
C LEU A 44 11.94 23.14 -11.48
N VAL A 45 11.50 21.94 -11.14
CA VAL A 45 12.29 20.94 -10.42
C VAL A 45 12.66 19.84 -11.40
N ASP A 46 13.95 19.53 -11.48
CA ASP A 46 14.44 18.50 -12.40
C ASP A 46 14.10 17.11 -11.84
N GLU A 47 14.32 16.88 -10.56
CA GLU A 47 14.16 15.56 -9.93
C GLU A 47 13.78 15.68 -8.44
N ILE A 48 12.81 14.89 -8.00
CA ILE A 48 12.58 14.57 -6.59
C ILE A 48 12.86 13.09 -6.40
N ARG A 49 13.74 12.74 -5.47
CA ARG A 49 14.06 11.35 -5.10
C ARG A 49 13.66 11.12 -3.65
N ILE A 50 12.87 10.09 -3.41
CA ILE A 50 12.44 9.68 -2.08
C ILE A 50 12.99 8.28 -1.79
N ASN A 51 13.85 8.17 -0.79
CA ASN A 51 14.44 6.91 -0.38
C ASN A 51 13.81 6.41 0.93
N LEU A 52 13.01 5.37 0.80
CA LEU A 52 12.32 4.66 1.87
C LEU A 52 13.00 3.34 2.24
N ASP A 53 14.24 3.06 1.82
CA ASP A 53 14.94 1.81 2.17
C ASP A 53 14.95 1.59 3.70
N GLY A 54 14.45 0.44 4.17
CA GLY A 54 14.35 0.10 5.59
C GLY A 54 13.35 0.94 6.41
N ALA A 55 12.49 1.71 5.74
CA ALA A 55 11.39 2.43 6.37
C ALA A 55 10.41 1.50 7.09
N LYS A 56 9.76 2.01 8.15
CA LYS A 56 8.66 1.30 8.82
C LYS A 56 7.36 2.10 8.81
N PHE A 57 6.27 1.43 8.44
CA PHE A 57 4.89 1.90 8.45
C PHE A 57 4.08 1.08 9.46
N ASP A 58 4.53 1.08 10.72
CA ASP A 58 3.93 0.27 11.80
C ASP A 58 3.03 1.12 12.73
N SER A 59 2.87 2.41 12.45
CA SER A 59 2.02 3.33 13.22
C SER A 59 0.74 3.70 12.47
N PRO A 60 -0.34 4.09 13.17
CA PRO A 60 -1.54 4.62 12.52
C PRO A 60 -1.15 5.83 11.67
N THR A 61 -1.37 5.72 10.37
CA THR A 61 -1.07 6.77 9.42
C THR A 61 -1.99 7.98 9.70
N PRO A 62 -1.46 9.21 9.83
CA PRO A 62 -2.33 10.37 9.95
C PRO A 62 -3.23 10.46 8.71
N PRO A 63 -4.49 10.92 8.86
CA PRO A 63 -5.37 11.08 7.72
C PRO A 63 -4.74 12.02 6.69
N LEU A 64 -4.97 11.74 5.40
CA LEU A 64 -4.55 12.66 4.34
C LEU A 64 -5.21 14.02 4.56
N ALA A 65 -4.44 15.07 4.33
CA ALA A 65 -4.94 16.43 4.45
C ALA A 65 -6.04 16.69 3.42
N LYS A 66 -7.08 17.40 3.85
CA LYS A 66 -8.12 17.93 2.96
C LYS A 66 -7.80 19.40 2.70
N VAL A 67 -7.79 19.78 1.43
CA VAL A 67 -7.67 21.18 1.06
C VAL A 67 -9.02 21.86 1.19
N GLU A 68 -9.03 23.07 1.74
CA GLU A 68 -10.18 23.97 1.72
C GLU A 68 -10.00 25.03 0.62
N GLY A 69 -11.03 25.20 -0.21
CA GLY A 69 -11.03 26.18 -1.30
C GLY A 69 -10.21 25.77 -2.53
N GLU A 70 -9.89 26.76 -3.35
CA GLU A 70 -9.14 26.56 -4.60
C GLU A 70 -7.65 26.35 -4.34
N THR A 71 -7.04 25.47 -5.13
CA THR A 71 -5.59 25.28 -5.15
C THR A 71 -4.95 26.19 -6.20
N LYS A 72 -3.69 26.60 -5.95
CA LYS A 72 -2.90 27.41 -6.89
C LYS A 72 -1.68 26.63 -7.37
N PRO A 73 -1.18 26.84 -8.61
CA PRO A 73 0.08 26.25 -9.05
C PRO A 73 1.23 26.56 -8.08
N ALA A 74 2.05 25.56 -7.79
CA ALA A 74 3.21 25.68 -6.90
C ALA A 74 4.52 25.50 -7.67
N PHE A 75 4.75 24.31 -8.22
CA PHE A 75 5.94 23.97 -9.00
C PHE A 75 5.71 22.74 -9.88
N GLU A 76 6.58 22.55 -10.85
CA GLU A 76 6.54 21.41 -11.78
C GLU A 76 7.79 20.56 -11.61
N VAL A 77 7.65 19.24 -11.71
CA VAL A 77 8.76 18.30 -11.55
C VAL A 77 8.85 17.38 -12.76
N ALA A 78 10.00 17.35 -13.43
CA ALA A 78 10.19 16.47 -14.58
C ALA A 78 10.20 14.98 -14.18
N LEU A 79 10.79 14.63 -13.05
CA LEU A 79 10.86 13.25 -12.55
C LEU A 79 10.69 13.15 -11.03
N VAL A 80 9.74 12.34 -10.58
CA VAL A 80 9.61 11.92 -9.18
C VAL A 80 9.92 10.43 -9.09
N THR A 81 10.88 10.07 -8.24
CA THR A 81 11.22 8.66 -7.97
C THR A 81 11.05 8.34 -6.49
N VAL A 82 10.48 7.18 -6.20
CA VAL A 82 10.42 6.62 -4.86
C VAL A 82 10.99 5.22 -4.90
N SER A 83 11.93 4.92 -4.02
CA SER A 83 12.48 3.57 -3.86
C SER A 83 12.42 3.19 -2.40
N GLY A 84 12.02 1.96 -2.10
CA GLY A 84 12.12 1.42 -0.76
C GLY A 84 12.33 -0.08 -0.83
N ARG A 85 13.49 -0.54 -0.39
CA ARG A 85 13.79 -1.96 -0.17
C ARG A 85 13.60 -2.33 1.29
N HIS A 86 13.07 -3.51 1.55
CA HIS A 86 12.81 -4.04 2.90
C HIS A 86 12.00 -3.05 3.77
N VAL A 87 10.98 -2.44 3.19
CA VAL A 87 10.05 -1.57 3.91
C VAL A 87 9.16 -2.44 4.78
N SER A 88 9.11 -2.19 6.09
CA SER A 88 8.22 -2.91 6.99
C SER A 88 6.85 -2.25 7.01
N VAL A 89 5.81 -2.95 6.56
CA VAL A 89 4.42 -2.52 6.67
C VAL A 89 3.66 -3.50 7.56
N TYR A 90 3.28 -3.06 8.76
CA TYR A 90 2.68 -3.93 9.79
C TYR A 90 3.50 -5.21 10.06
N GLY A 91 4.82 -5.08 10.00
CA GLY A 91 5.80 -6.16 10.14
C GLY A 91 5.87 -7.15 8.97
N VAL A 92 5.44 -6.75 7.77
CA VAL A 92 5.69 -7.46 6.51
C VAL A 92 6.73 -6.69 5.71
N ALA A 93 7.78 -7.37 5.25
CA ALA A 93 8.76 -6.76 4.36
C ALA A 93 8.18 -6.63 2.94
N ILE A 94 8.20 -5.42 2.41
CA ILE A 94 7.81 -5.11 1.04
C ILE A 94 8.89 -4.28 0.36
N ASP A 95 9.05 -4.50 -0.94
CA ASP A 95 9.84 -3.65 -1.81
C ASP A 95 8.88 -2.78 -2.64
N LEU A 96 9.19 -1.50 -2.76
CA LEU A 96 8.41 -0.53 -3.52
C LEU A 96 9.30 0.27 -4.45
N ARG A 97 8.81 0.51 -5.66
CA ARG A 97 9.41 1.44 -6.62
C ARG A 97 8.30 2.25 -7.27
N MET A 98 8.43 3.56 -7.27
CA MET A 98 7.56 4.47 -8.02
C MET A 98 8.41 5.35 -8.91
N GLU A 99 7.94 5.57 -10.13
CA GLU A 99 8.49 6.53 -11.06
C GLU A 99 7.34 7.30 -11.71
N THR A 100 7.39 8.63 -11.66
CA THR A 100 6.37 9.50 -12.22
C THR A 100 7.01 10.65 -12.99
N ARG A 101 6.49 10.97 -14.17
CA ARG A 101 7.04 11.98 -15.08
C ARG A 101 6.08 13.15 -15.29
N ASP A 102 6.66 14.34 -15.43
CA ASP A 102 5.98 15.63 -15.61
C ASP A 102 4.83 15.83 -14.62
N VAL A 103 5.19 15.96 -13.34
CA VAL A 103 4.24 16.13 -12.24
C VAL A 103 4.04 17.61 -11.98
N VAL A 104 2.78 18.05 -12.01
CA VAL A 104 2.39 19.42 -11.65
C VAL A 104 1.86 19.40 -10.22
N PHE A 105 2.54 20.14 -9.34
CA PHE A 105 2.12 20.31 -7.97
C PHE A 105 1.41 21.65 -7.76
N HIS A 106 0.28 21.59 -7.08
CA HIS A 106 -0.44 22.75 -6.57
C HIS A 106 -0.23 22.89 -5.07
N LYS A 107 -0.39 24.11 -4.58
CA LYS A 107 -0.48 24.46 -3.17
C LYS A 107 -1.89 24.86 -2.80
N GLY A 108 -2.35 24.39 -1.65
CA GLY A 108 -3.57 24.81 -0.99
C GLY A 108 -3.33 25.01 0.50
N ALA A 109 -4.40 25.24 1.24
CA ALA A 109 -4.40 25.27 2.70
C ALA A 109 -5.43 24.26 3.22
N ASP A 110 -5.18 23.67 4.39
CA ASP A 110 -6.21 22.91 5.10
C ASP A 110 -7.04 23.81 6.03
N ALA A 111 -7.99 23.21 6.75
CA ALA A 111 -8.86 23.88 7.72
C ALA A 111 -8.12 24.66 8.83
N LYS A 112 -6.87 24.31 9.10
CA LYS A 112 -6.02 24.98 10.10
C LYS A 112 -5.16 26.09 9.49
N GLY A 113 -5.24 26.27 8.17
CA GLY A 113 -4.38 27.16 7.41
C GLY A 113 -2.98 26.60 7.17
N ASP A 114 -2.75 25.30 7.38
CA ASP A 114 -1.47 24.68 7.07
C ASP A 114 -1.35 24.46 5.55
N ALA A 115 -0.16 24.74 5.00
CA ALA A 115 0.16 24.51 3.61
C ALA A 115 0.04 23.02 3.24
N VAL A 116 -0.73 22.75 2.19
CA VAL A 116 -0.94 21.42 1.63
C VAL A 116 -0.40 21.37 0.22
N LEU A 117 0.45 20.38 -0.05
CA LEU A 117 0.92 20.04 -1.38
C LEU A 117 -0.03 19.02 -2.03
N VAL A 118 -0.48 19.34 -3.24
CA VAL A 118 -1.39 18.50 -4.02
C VAL A 118 -0.71 18.13 -5.32
N ALA A 119 -0.53 16.83 -5.58
CA ALA A 119 -0.20 16.36 -6.93
C ALA A 119 -1.47 16.52 -7.78
N GLN A 120 -1.48 17.54 -8.65
CA GLN A 120 -2.66 17.86 -9.45
C GLN A 120 -2.68 17.00 -10.70
N ARG A 121 -1.55 16.94 -11.42
CA ARG A 121 -1.40 16.21 -12.68
C ARG A 121 -0.09 15.45 -12.74
N ALA A 122 -0.08 14.37 -13.51
CA ALA A 122 1.12 13.63 -13.89
C ALA A 122 0.94 13.08 -15.31
N ARG A 123 1.93 13.20 -16.19
CA ARG A 123 1.83 12.65 -17.55
C ARG A 123 1.66 11.14 -17.54
N GLU A 124 2.52 10.49 -16.77
CA GLU A 124 2.53 9.05 -16.56
C GLU A 124 3.28 8.72 -15.27
N GLY A 125 2.90 7.63 -14.64
CA GLY A 125 3.64 7.05 -13.54
C GLY A 125 3.35 5.58 -13.38
N GLN A 126 4.28 4.89 -12.76
CA GLN A 126 4.21 3.48 -12.45
C GLN A 126 4.64 3.27 -11.01
N LEU A 127 3.83 2.51 -10.26
CA LEU A 127 4.13 2.02 -8.94
C LEU A 127 4.23 0.49 -9.00
N VAL A 128 5.35 -0.06 -8.57
CA VAL A 128 5.58 -1.49 -8.40
C VAL A 128 5.73 -1.76 -6.91
N LEU A 129 4.89 -2.64 -6.38
CA LEU A 129 4.98 -3.18 -5.03
C LEU A 129 5.28 -4.67 -5.14
N SER A 130 6.21 -5.17 -4.36
CA SER A 130 6.50 -6.60 -4.31
C SER A 130 6.77 -7.09 -2.89
N ALA A 131 6.45 -8.35 -2.63
CA ALA A 131 6.74 -9.02 -1.37
C ALA A 131 7.09 -10.49 -1.65
N ALA A 132 8.04 -11.06 -0.92
CA ALA A 132 8.32 -12.48 -1.01
C ALA A 132 7.14 -13.28 -0.47
N GLN A 133 6.79 -14.41 -1.12
CA GLN A 133 5.74 -15.28 -0.61
C GLN A 133 6.07 -15.80 0.81
N LEU A 134 7.35 -16.03 1.09
CA LEU A 134 7.81 -16.44 2.42
C LEU A 134 7.53 -15.38 3.49
N ASP A 135 7.80 -14.10 3.21
CA ASP A 135 7.54 -13.02 4.16
C ASP A 135 6.03 -12.88 4.44
N LEU A 136 5.20 -13.07 3.41
CA LEU A 136 3.74 -13.09 3.55
C LEU A 136 3.28 -14.31 4.37
N GLU A 137 3.88 -15.49 4.16
CA GLU A 137 3.61 -16.71 4.93
C GLU A 137 3.91 -16.51 6.42
N GLU A 138 5.09 -15.99 6.74
CA GLU A 138 5.52 -15.70 8.10
C GLU A 138 4.61 -14.65 8.77
N ALA A 139 4.19 -13.63 8.03
CA ALA A 139 3.26 -12.63 8.51
C ALA A 139 1.89 -13.23 8.86
N ILE A 140 1.34 -14.08 7.98
CA ILE A 140 0.09 -14.80 8.24
C ILE A 140 0.24 -15.69 9.48
N GLY A 141 1.35 -16.42 9.59
CA GLY A 141 1.66 -17.28 10.74
C GLY A 141 1.75 -16.50 12.06
N ARG A 142 2.42 -15.35 12.06
CA ARG A 142 2.56 -14.47 13.23
C ARG A 142 1.22 -13.88 13.67
N ILE A 143 0.47 -13.30 12.74
CA ILE A 143 -0.83 -12.66 13.03
C ILE A 143 -1.86 -13.72 13.45
N GLY A 144 -1.95 -14.82 12.68
CA GLY A 144 -2.84 -15.94 12.97
C GLY A 144 -2.50 -16.62 14.29
N GLY A 145 -1.21 -16.85 14.56
CA GLY A 145 -0.72 -17.50 15.77
C GLY A 145 -1.00 -16.68 17.02
N GLY A 146 -0.80 -15.36 16.97
CA GLY A 146 -1.15 -14.47 18.07
C GLY A 146 -2.62 -14.54 18.47
N ARG A 147 -3.52 -14.60 17.48
CA ARG A 147 -4.96 -14.76 17.72
C ARG A 147 -5.35 -16.17 18.16
N ALA A 148 -4.78 -17.20 17.54
CA ALA A 148 -5.09 -18.61 17.83
C ALA A 148 -4.73 -18.99 19.28
N ARG A 149 -3.60 -18.47 19.79
CA ARG A 149 -3.16 -18.68 21.18
C ARG A 149 -4.17 -18.22 22.22
N LEU A 150 -4.95 -17.16 21.93
CA LEU A 150 -6.03 -16.70 22.81
C LEU A 150 -7.13 -17.76 23.02
N TYR A 151 -7.23 -18.73 22.11
CA TYR A 151 -8.19 -19.84 22.16
C TYR A 151 -7.54 -21.19 22.54
N GLY A 152 -6.28 -21.16 23.00
CA GLY A 152 -5.50 -22.34 23.35
C GLY A 152 -5.12 -23.20 22.14
N ILE A 153 -4.98 -22.59 20.96
CA ILE A 153 -4.58 -23.24 19.72
C ILE A 153 -3.18 -22.77 19.36
N ASP A 154 -2.26 -23.71 19.18
CA ASP A 154 -0.92 -23.46 18.67
C ASP A 154 -0.89 -23.71 17.15
N LEU A 155 -0.43 -22.71 16.39
CA LEU A 155 -0.13 -22.90 14.98
C LEU A 155 1.28 -23.51 14.87
N GLU A 156 1.36 -24.76 14.43
CA GLU A 156 2.64 -25.47 14.25
C GLU A 156 3.31 -25.06 12.93
N ARG A 157 2.51 -24.83 11.88
CA ARG A 157 3.01 -24.46 10.56
C ARG A 157 1.95 -23.72 9.77
N VAL A 158 2.38 -22.75 8.98
CA VAL A 158 1.60 -22.16 7.88
C VAL A 158 2.37 -22.42 6.60
N ARG A 159 1.66 -22.66 5.50
CA ARG A 159 2.21 -22.63 4.15
C ARG A 159 1.33 -21.77 3.27
N LEU A 160 1.94 -20.90 2.49
CA LEU A 160 1.29 -20.04 1.53
C LEU A 160 1.76 -20.39 0.12
N ALA A 161 0.81 -20.62 -0.77
CA ALA A 161 1.08 -20.71 -2.20
C ALA A 161 0.17 -19.73 -2.93
N MET A 162 0.76 -18.74 -3.58
CA MET A 162 0.04 -17.74 -4.37
C MET A 162 0.27 -17.98 -5.86
N ARG A 163 -0.73 -17.63 -6.66
CA ARG A 163 -0.67 -17.71 -8.12
C ARG A 163 -1.52 -16.64 -8.77
N ALA A 164 -0.99 -16.02 -9.81
CA ALA A 164 -1.81 -15.19 -10.69
C ALA A 164 -2.73 -16.10 -11.52
N ARG A 165 -4.04 -15.82 -11.50
CA ARG A 165 -5.02 -16.50 -12.37
C ARG A 165 -5.23 -15.74 -13.68
N SER A 166 -5.02 -14.44 -13.66
CA SER A 166 -5.04 -13.52 -14.80
C SER A 166 -4.21 -12.29 -14.46
N ARG A 167 -4.12 -11.32 -15.39
CA ARG A 167 -3.43 -10.04 -15.15
C ARG A 167 -4.00 -9.25 -13.96
N ARG A 168 -5.24 -9.50 -13.55
CA ARG A 168 -5.97 -8.77 -12.50
C ARG A 168 -6.56 -9.70 -11.44
N SER A 169 -6.06 -10.94 -11.35
CA SER A 169 -6.61 -11.98 -10.48
C SER A 169 -5.52 -12.73 -9.76
N LEU A 170 -5.67 -12.86 -8.45
CA LEU A 170 -4.72 -13.49 -7.54
C LEU A 170 -5.45 -14.57 -6.73
N ALA A 171 -4.95 -15.79 -6.76
CA ALA A 171 -5.40 -16.86 -5.88
C ALA A 171 -4.32 -17.18 -4.85
N ALA A 172 -4.77 -17.43 -3.61
CA ALA A 172 -3.93 -17.84 -2.50
C ALA A 172 -4.48 -19.13 -1.88
N ASP A 173 -3.62 -20.13 -1.81
CA ASP A 173 -3.85 -21.41 -1.17
C ASP A 173 -3.04 -21.41 0.15
N ILE A 174 -3.73 -21.34 1.29
CA ILE A 174 -3.12 -21.25 2.63
C ILE A 174 -3.37 -22.55 3.39
N GLN A 175 -2.31 -23.25 3.77
CA GLN A 175 -2.39 -24.48 4.56
C GLN A 175 -1.89 -24.21 5.98
N ILE A 176 -2.70 -24.56 6.97
CA ILE A 176 -2.42 -24.31 8.38
C ILE A 176 -2.46 -25.64 9.12
N TRP A 177 -1.37 -25.96 9.83
CA TRP A 177 -1.32 -27.05 10.80
C TRP A 177 -1.44 -26.46 12.19
N ALA A 178 -2.48 -26.87 12.89
CA ALA A 178 -2.80 -26.37 14.21
C ALA A 178 -2.91 -27.52 15.22
N LYS A 179 -2.56 -27.25 16.46
CA LYS A 179 -2.63 -28.18 17.57
C LYS A 179 -3.40 -27.56 18.73
N LYS A 180 -4.27 -28.36 19.36
CA LYS A 180 -4.92 -28.02 20.61
C LYS A 180 -4.82 -29.21 21.55
N PHE A 181 -4.08 -29.05 22.65
CA PHE A 181 -3.72 -30.12 23.59
C PHE A 181 -3.06 -31.32 22.86
N PHE A 182 -3.81 -32.39 22.60
CA PHE A 182 -3.33 -33.62 21.95
C PHE A 182 -3.85 -33.79 20.50
N THR A 183 -4.77 -32.94 20.08
CA THR A 183 -5.41 -33.05 18.76
C THR A 183 -4.72 -32.12 17.77
N ARG A 184 -4.31 -32.68 16.62
CA ARG A 184 -3.84 -31.91 15.47
C ARG A 184 -4.92 -31.81 14.42
N ALA A 185 -4.96 -30.68 13.71
CA ALA A 185 -5.81 -30.48 12.56
C ALA A 185 -5.03 -29.80 11.44
N LYS A 186 -5.37 -30.19 10.21
CA LYS A 186 -4.97 -29.49 9.00
C LYS A 186 -6.17 -28.65 8.53
N ILE A 187 -5.91 -27.39 8.20
CA ILE A 187 -6.89 -26.44 7.70
C ILE A 187 -6.35 -25.89 6.38
N ASP A 188 -7.12 -26.07 5.31
CA ASP A 188 -6.83 -25.54 3.98
C ASP A 188 -7.80 -24.38 3.70
N ILE A 189 -7.27 -23.19 3.45
CA ILE A 189 -8.03 -21.97 3.11
C ILE A 189 -7.69 -21.59 1.68
N TYR A 190 -8.70 -21.40 0.84
CA TYR A 190 -8.55 -20.87 -0.51
C TYR A 190 -9.15 -19.46 -0.56
N ALA A 191 -8.38 -18.49 -1.04
CA ALA A 191 -8.83 -17.13 -1.29
C ALA A 191 -8.57 -16.76 -2.76
N GLN A 192 -9.50 -16.03 -3.37
CA GLN A 192 -9.32 -15.43 -4.68
C GLN A 192 -9.71 -13.96 -4.62
N LEU A 193 -8.80 -13.11 -5.09
CA LEU A 193 -8.98 -11.68 -5.23
C LEU A 193 -8.99 -11.32 -6.72
N ASP A 194 -9.97 -10.54 -7.13
CA ASP A 194 -10.12 -10.06 -8.49
C ASP A 194 -10.24 -8.54 -8.48
N VAL A 195 -9.55 -7.89 -9.42
CA VAL A 195 -9.65 -6.44 -9.66
C VAL A 195 -10.51 -6.21 -10.89
N SER A 196 -11.62 -5.48 -10.73
CA SER A 196 -12.53 -5.15 -11.83
C SER A 196 -11.91 -4.13 -12.80
N ASN A 197 -12.61 -3.87 -13.92
CA ASN A 197 -12.23 -2.81 -14.87
C ASN A 197 -12.41 -1.40 -14.30
N GLU A 198 -13.21 -1.25 -13.25
CA GLU A 198 -13.44 0.00 -12.50
C GLU A 198 -12.48 0.11 -11.30
N PHE A 199 -11.37 -0.65 -11.32
CA PHE A 199 -10.37 -0.69 -10.25
C PHE A 199 -10.95 -0.98 -8.85
N VAL A 200 -11.98 -1.83 -8.79
CA VAL A 200 -12.57 -2.30 -7.54
C VAL A 200 -11.98 -3.66 -7.21
N VAL A 201 -11.30 -3.77 -6.07
CA VAL A 201 -10.83 -5.06 -5.55
C VAL A 201 -11.99 -5.78 -4.86
N LYS A 202 -12.23 -7.02 -5.27
CA LYS A 202 -13.24 -7.91 -4.70
C LYS A 202 -12.62 -9.25 -4.32
N ILE A 203 -13.02 -9.78 -3.17
CA ILE A 203 -12.72 -11.18 -2.82
C ILE A 203 -13.81 -12.04 -3.44
N SER A 204 -13.52 -12.66 -4.57
CA SER A 204 -14.51 -13.42 -5.34
C SER A 204 -14.79 -14.80 -4.76
N GLN A 205 -13.80 -15.41 -4.11
CA GLN A 205 -13.95 -16.71 -3.47
C GLN A 205 -13.16 -16.76 -2.17
N LEU A 206 -13.80 -17.29 -1.12
CA LEU A 206 -13.13 -17.61 0.13
C LEU A 206 -13.72 -18.91 0.67
N LYS A 207 -12.89 -19.96 0.77
CA LYS A 207 -13.29 -21.30 1.19
C LYS A 207 -12.38 -21.76 2.32
N CYS A 208 -12.94 -22.47 3.30
CA CYS A 208 -12.19 -23.16 4.34
C CYS A 208 -12.58 -24.63 4.34
N LYS A 209 -11.58 -25.50 4.34
CA LYS A 209 -11.73 -26.94 4.54
C LYS A 209 -10.84 -27.34 5.70
N GLY A 210 -11.41 -27.97 6.72
CA GLY A 210 -10.65 -28.41 7.88
C GLY A 210 -10.91 -29.88 8.18
N ASP A 211 -9.84 -30.61 8.46
CA ASP A 211 -9.93 -32.03 8.79
C ASP A 211 -10.25 -32.23 10.28
N GLY A 212 -11.14 -33.19 10.57
CA GLY A 212 -11.56 -33.54 11.92
C GLY A 212 -12.35 -32.44 12.65
N LYS A 213 -12.72 -32.72 13.92
CA LYS A 213 -13.56 -31.82 14.72
C LYS A 213 -12.95 -30.43 14.93
N LEU A 214 -11.62 -30.37 15.13
CA LEU A 214 -10.90 -29.11 15.33
C LEU A 214 -10.83 -28.28 14.04
N GLY A 215 -10.60 -28.92 12.88
CA GLY A 215 -10.61 -28.23 11.59
C GLY A 215 -11.99 -27.69 11.22
N SER A 216 -13.04 -28.50 11.41
CA SER A 216 -14.42 -28.05 11.18
C SER A 216 -14.82 -26.89 12.11
N PHE A 217 -14.42 -26.92 13.39
CA PHE A 217 -14.66 -25.82 14.31
C PHE A 217 -13.96 -24.52 13.86
N ALA A 218 -12.69 -24.61 13.46
CA ALA A 218 -11.93 -23.45 13.00
C ALA A 218 -12.58 -22.83 11.73
N CYS A 219 -12.98 -23.65 10.76
CA CYS A 219 -13.68 -23.16 9.57
C CYS A 219 -15.03 -22.51 9.91
N ALA A 220 -15.82 -23.12 10.81
CA ALA A 220 -17.08 -22.54 11.26
C ALA A 220 -16.89 -21.17 11.96
N ALA A 221 -15.82 -21.00 12.74
CA ALA A 221 -15.50 -19.73 13.38
C ALA A 221 -15.04 -18.65 12.37
N LEU A 222 -14.37 -19.05 11.29
CA LEU A 222 -13.92 -18.14 10.23
C LEU A 222 -15.05 -17.76 9.26
N GLN A 223 -16.06 -18.62 9.10
CA GLN A 223 -17.16 -18.42 8.15
C GLN A 223 -17.89 -17.07 8.26
N PRO A 224 -18.26 -16.56 9.45
CA PRO A 224 -18.89 -15.23 9.55
C PRO A 224 -17.92 -14.10 9.16
N LEU A 225 -16.62 -14.25 9.40
CA LEU A 225 -15.61 -13.28 8.94
C LEU A 225 -15.50 -13.33 7.40
N PHE A 226 -15.54 -14.53 6.83
CA PHE A 226 -15.43 -14.73 5.40
C PHE A 226 -16.61 -14.12 4.65
N ALA A 227 -17.83 -14.36 5.12
CA ALA A 227 -19.04 -13.76 4.56
C ALA A 227 -18.97 -12.22 4.56
N ARG A 228 -18.60 -11.63 5.71
CA ARG A 228 -18.43 -10.16 5.83
C ARG A 228 -17.33 -9.59 4.94
N THR A 229 -16.31 -10.38 4.60
CA THR A 229 -15.18 -9.91 3.80
C THR A 229 -15.44 -10.05 2.30
N ILE A 230 -16.16 -11.10 1.87
CA ILE A 230 -16.62 -11.26 0.48
C ILE A 230 -17.54 -10.10 0.06
N GLU A 231 -18.39 -9.62 0.96
CA GLU A 231 -19.28 -8.48 0.69
C GLU A 231 -18.54 -7.14 0.57
N ARG A 232 -17.28 -7.07 1.01
CA ARG A 232 -16.49 -5.82 0.94
C ARG A 232 -15.86 -5.67 -0.43
N SER A 233 -16.22 -4.59 -1.09
CA SER A 233 -15.54 -4.07 -2.27
C SER A 233 -14.65 -2.90 -1.86
N PHE A 234 -13.40 -2.90 -2.32
CA PHE A 234 -12.46 -1.82 -2.03
C PHE A 234 -12.19 -1.03 -3.32
N PRO A 235 -12.82 0.15 -3.51
CA PRO A 235 -12.57 0.98 -4.67
C PRO A 235 -11.19 1.64 -4.55
N LEU A 236 -10.29 1.36 -5.49
CA LEU A 236 -8.94 1.92 -5.49
C LEU A 236 -8.91 3.39 -5.93
N GLU A 237 -9.97 3.87 -6.56
CA GLU A 237 -10.16 5.27 -6.97
C GLU A 237 -10.44 6.22 -5.79
N SER A 238 -10.74 5.68 -4.60
CA SER A 238 -11.01 6.49 -3.40
C SER A 238 -9.79 7.18 -2.79
N ILE A 239 -8.60 6.98 -3.38
CA ILE A 239 -7.37 7.66 -2.98
C ILE A 239 -7.35 9.04 -3.66
N PRO A 240 -7.39 10.16 -2.91
CA PRO A 240 -7.46 11.50 -3.49
C PRO A 240 -6.13 11.88 -4.14
N LEU A 241 -6.00 11.58 -5.44
CA LEU A 241 -4.83 11.84 -6.28
C LEU A 241 -4.99 13.05 -7.22
N GLY A 242 -5.88 13.99 -6.91
CA GLY A 242 -6.14 15.14 -7.79
C GLY A 242 -6.78 14.68 -9.11
N GLU A 243 -6.22 15.10 -10.24
CA GLU A 243 -6.64 14.68 -11.60
C GLU A 243 -5.86 13.45 -12.11
N ILE A 244 -5.06 12.82 -11.26
CA ILE A 244 -4.32 11.60 -11.61
C ILE A 244 -5.28 10.41 -11.48
N GLN A 245 -5.46 9.67 -12.58
CA GLN A 245 -6.32 8.50 -12.63
C GLN A 245 -5.50 7.22 -12.74
N LEU A 246 -6.05 6.12 -12.23
CA LEU A 246 -5.51 4.78 -12.45
C LEU A 246 -5.77 4.39 -13.92
N ARG A 247 -4.73 3.86 -14.59
CA ARG A 247 -4.80 3.44 -16.00
C ARG A 247 -4.82 1.93 -16.14
N ASP A 248 -3.96 1.25 -15.38
CA ASP A 248 -3.92 -0.20 -15.37
C ASP A 248 -3.42 -0.73 -14.02
N ILE A 249 -3.78 -1.98 -13.73
CA ILE A 249 -3.27 -2.74 -12.60
C ILE A 249 -2.92 -4.13 -13.11
N HIS A 250 -1.70 -4.55 -12.81
CA HIS A 250 -1.19 -5.87 -13.15
C HIS A 250 -0.69 -6.60 -11.91
N VAL A 251 -1.00 -7.90 -11.85
CA VAL A 251 -0.49 -8.82 -10.82
C VAL A 251 0.35 -9.90 -11.49
N ALA A 252 1.56 -10.08 -10.97
CA ALA A 252 2.45 -11.17 -11.34
C ALA A 252 2.85 -11.97 -10.08
N VAL A 253 3.01 -13.29 -10.23
CA VAL A 253 3.43 -14.15 -9.12
C VAL A 253 4.49 -15.13 -9.60
N ALA A 254 5.63 -15.10 -8.94
CA ALA A 254 6.72 -16.08 -9.01
C ALA A 254 7.11 -16.43 -7.57
N ASP A 255 8.38 -16.29 -7.17
CA ASP A 255 8.77 -16.38 -5.75
C ASP A 255 8.33 -15.14 -4.94
N THR A 256 8.11 -14.03 -5.65
CA THR A 256 7.52 -12.80 -5.14
C THR A 256 6.12 -12.62 -5.72
N VAL A 257 5.28 -11.92 -4.98
CA VAL A 257 4.02 -11.36 -5.47
C VAL A 257 4.29 -9.92 -5.84
N GLU A 258 4.09 -9.57 -7.11
CA GLU A 258 4.28 -8.23 -7.63
C GLU A 258 2.92 -7.63 -8.06
N LEU A 259 2.71 -6.39 -7.65
CA LEU A 259 1.58 -5.54 -8.04
C LEU A 259 2.14 -4.31 -8.75
N THR A 260 1.83 -4.18 -10.04
CA THR A 260 2.13 -3.00 -10.84
C THR A 260 0.87 -2.16 -11.00
N VAL A 261 0.99 -0.86 -10.77
CA VAL A 261 -0.10 0.12 -10.92
C VAL A 261 0.40 1.24 -11.82
N ASP A 262 -0.23 1.37 -12.99
CA ASP A 262 0.04 2.45 -13.93
C ASP A 262 -1.00 3.55 -13.74
N PHE A 263 -0.55 4.80 -13.72
CA PHE A 263 -1.41 5.96 -13.51
C PHE A 263 -0.96 7.17 -14.33
N GLY A 264 -1.83 8.15 -14.44
CA GLY A 264 -1.55 9.42 -15.10
C GLY A 264 -2.83 10.19 -15.36
N SER A 265 -2.69 11.46 -15.68
CA SER A 265 -3.80 12.30 -16.12
C SER A 265 -4.18 11.92 -17.55
N GLU A 266 -5.46 11.98 -17.91
CA GLU A 266 -5.88 11.84 -19.30
C GLU A 266 -5.16 12.87 -20.17
N LYS A 267 -4.76 12.48 -21.38
CA LYS A 267 -4.24 13.43 -22.38
C LYS A 267 -5.37 14.42 -22.67
N GLN A 268 -5.20 15.69 -22.30
CA GLN A 268 -5.91 16.75 -23.01
C GLN A 268 -5.42 16.69 -24.47
N ILE A 269 -6.31 16.23 -25.34
CA ILE A 269 -6.19 16.34 -26.80
C ILE A 269 -6.25 17.82 -27.17
#